data_AF-A0A0F8T6I6-F1
#
_entry.id   AF-A0A0F8T6I6-F1
#
_cell.length_a   1.000
_cell.length_b   1.000
_cell.length_c   1.000
_cell.angle_alpha   90.00
_cell.angle_beta   90.00
_cell.angle_gamma   90.00
#
_symmetry.space_group_name_H-M   'P 1'
#
loop_
_entity.id
_entity.type
_entity.pdbx_description
1 polymer ?
#
loop_
_entity_poly.entity_id
_entity_poly.type
_entity_poly.pdbx_seq_one_letter_code
_entity_poly.pdbx_strand_id
1 'polypeptide(L)' 'MKNIEDLIQKAVELQNNGLGTGQIADELNVSRETVTWLLTRSKKEVSSPAPKDISVNWSSIGTVSYTHLTLPTNREV' A
#
# COMPACT_ATOMS: atom_id res chain seq x y z
N MET A 1 15.01 26.70 -14.27
CA MET A 1 14.67 25.28 -14.56
C MET A 1 13.36 24.97 -13.87
N LYS A 2 12.35 24.45 -14.57
CA LYS A 2 11.07 24.09 -13.94
C LYS A 2 11.30 22.78 -13.18
N ASN A 3 11.20 22.84 -11.86
CA ASN A 3 11.43 21.70 -10.99
C ASN A 3 10.15 20.85 -10.90
N ILE A 4 10.30 19.56 -10.63
CA ILE A 4 9.15 18.65 -10.45
C ILE A 4 8.23 19.15 -9.32
N GLU A 5 8.79 19.82 -8.32
CA GLU A 5 8.07 20.42 -7.22
C GLU A 5 7.13 21.57 -7.66
N ASP A 6 7.52 22.35 -8.68
CA ASP A 6 6.65 23.41 -9.24
C ASP A 6 5.44 22.80 -9.96
N LEU A 7 5.65 21.70 -10.68
CA LEU A 7 4.56 20.95 -11.32
C LEU A 7 3.62 20.32 -10.30
N ILE A 8 4.17 19.83 -9.19
CA ILE A 8 3.39 19.32 -8.07
C ILE A 8 2.53 20.42 -7.46
N GLN A 9 3.13 21.57 -7.12
CA GLN A 9 2.43 22.69 -6.51
C GLN A 9 1.29 23.19 -7.42
N LYS A 10 1.55 23.37 -8.71
CA LYS A 10 0.53 23.78 -9.68
C LYS A 10 -0.58 22.75 -9.85
N ALA A 11 -0.25 21.46 -9.92
CA ALA A 11 -1.27 20.41 -10.01
C ALA A 11 -2.20 20.43 -8.79
N VAL A 12 -1.65 20.64 -7.59
CA VAL A 12 -2.42 20.75 -6.34
C VAL A 12 -3.27 22.01 -6.30
N GLU A 13 -2.72 23.16 -6.71
CA GLU A 13 -3.48 24.42 -6.80
C GLU A 13 -4.65 24.30 -7.79
N LEU A 14 -4.43 23.72 -8.97
CA LEU A 14 -5.49 23.53 -9.95
C LEU A 14 -6.56 22.55 -9.45
N GLN A 15 -6.16 21.47 -8.75
CA GLN A 15 -7.10 20.57 -8.09
C GLN A 15 -7.92 21.28 -6.99
N ASN A 16 -7.29 22.15 -6.18
CA ASN A 16 -7.97 22.93 -5.15
C ASN A 16 -8.93 23.98 -5.73
N ASN A 17 -8.66 24.48 -6.94
CA ASN A 17 -9.59 25.31 -7.70
C ASN A 17 -10.79 24.53 -8.29
N GLY A 18 -10.85 23.21 -8.08
CA GLY A 18 -11.95 22.35 -8.52
C GLY A 18 -11.81 21.82 -9.95
N LEU A 19 -10.64 21.95 -10.57
CA LEU A 19 -10.41 21.43 -11.93
C LEU A 19 -10.27 19.90 -11.91
N GLY A 20 -10.84 19.26 -12.93
CA GLY A 20 -10.70 17.81 -13.12
C GLY A 20 -9.30 17.44 -13.62
N THR A 21 -8.83 16.22 -13.30
CA THR A 21 -7.52 15.69 -13.72
C THR A 21 -7.24 15.80 -15.23
N GLY A 22 -8.29 15.78 -16.07
CA GLY A 22 -8.18 15.99 -17.52
C GLY A 22 -7.89 17.44 -17.91
N GLN A 23 -8.50 18.42 -17.24
CA GLN A 23 -8.25 19.85 -17.50
C GLN A 23 -6.88 20.27 -16.96
N ILE A 24 -6.48 19.73 -15.81
CA ILE A 24 -5.14 19.93 -15.24
C ILE A 24 -4.06 19.37 -16.17
N ALA A 25 -4.34 18.23 -16.81
CA ALA A 25 -3.44 17.62 -17.80
C ALA A 25 -3.23 18.54 -19.02
N ASP A 26 -4.31 19.18 -19.49
CA ASP A 26 -4.28 20.15 -20.59
C ASP A 26 -3.48 21.41 -20.21
N GLU A 27 -3.73 21.96 -19.02
CA GLU A 27 -3.05 23.17 -18.51
C GLU A 27 -1.56 22.96 -18.23
N LEU A 28 -1.18 21.79 -17.69
CA LEU A 28 0.22 21.45 -17.41
C LEU A 28 0.93 20.85 -18.63
N ASN A 29 0.21 20.60 -19.73
CA ASN A 29 0.70 19.92 -20.93
C ASN A 29 1.38 18.57 -20.61
N VAL A 30 0.76 17.78 -19.73
CA VAL A 30 1.21 16.45 -19.30
C VAL A 30 0.08 15.45 -19.39
N SER A 31 0.39 14.15 -19.39
CA SER A 31 -0.64 13.12 -19.41
C SER A 31 -1.48 13.10 -18.13
N ARG A 32 -2.74 12.66 -18.23
CA ARG A 32 -3.63 12.41 -17.07
C ARG A 32 -2.99 11.50 -16.01
N GLU A 33 -2.21 10.54 -16.48
CA GLU A 33 -1.42 9.61 -15.68
C GLU A 33 -0.38 10.36 -14.84
N THR A 34 0.30 11.33 -15.45
CA THR A 34 1.29 12.19 -14.80
C THR A 34 0.63 13.08 -13.77
N VAL A 35 -0.52 13.68 -14.06
CA VAL A 35 -1.27 14.48 -13.05
C VAL A 35 -1.66 13.62 -11.86
N THR A 36 -2.16 12.40 -12.11
CA THR A 36 -2.51 11.46 -11.04
C THR A 36 -1.30 11.12 -10.18
N TRP A 37 -0.15 10.88 -10.81
CA TRP A 37 1.12 10.63 -10.13
C TRP A 37 1.60 11.85 -9.32
N LEU A 38 1.51 13.06 -9.87
CA LEU A 38 1.87 14.31 -9.20
C LEU A 38 1.05 14.51 -7.93
N LEU A 39 -0.27 14.40 -8.03
CA LEU A 39 -1.20 14.56 -6.90
C LEU A 39 -1.00 13.48 -5.81
N THR A 40 -0.78 12.23 -6.23
CA THR A 40 -0.48 11.13 -5.31
C THR A 40 0.84 11.38 -4.57
N ARG A 41 1.83 11.93 -5.27
CA ARG A 41 3.14 12.24 -4.69
C ARG A 41 3.06 13.38 -3.68
N SER A 42 2.31 14.45 -3.97
CA SER A 42 2.08 15.55 -3.02
C SER A 42 1.53 15.05 -1.69
N LYS A 43 0.61 14.07 -1.74
CA LYS A 43 -0.01 13.48 -0.55
C LYS A 43 0.93 12.57 0.23
N LYS A 44 1.95 12.00 -0.42
CA LYS A 44 2.97 11.15 0.22
C LYS A 44 3.98 11.95 1.03
N GLU A 45 4.21 13.22 0.66
CA GLU A 45 5.11 14.12 1.38
C GLU A 45 4.46 14.66 2.68
N VAL A 46 3.13 14.69 2.71
CA VAL A 46 2.35 14.83 3.94
C VAL A 46 2.39 13.48 4.66
N SER A 47 3.44 13.30 5.46
CA SER A 47 3.75 12.15 6.31
C SER A 47 2.54 11.52 7.01
N SER A 48 1.82 10.66 6.30
CA SER A 48 0.92 9.72 6.96
C SER A 48 1.79 8.70 7.69
N PRO A 49 1.57 8.48 9.00
CA PRO A 49 2.32 7.48 9.74
C PRO A 49 2.20 6.14 8.99
N ALA A 50 3.33 5.45 8.84
CA ALA A 50 3.37 4.17 8.16
C ALA A 50 2.24 3.27 8.70
N PRO A 51 1.56 2.49 7.83
CA PRO A 51 0.53 1.57 8.28
C PRO A 51 1.12 0.67 9.37
N LYS A 52 0.36 0.50 10.46
CA LYS A 52 0.80 -0.35 11.57
C LYS A 52 1.14 -1.74 11.04
N ASP A 53 2.35 -2.20 11.33
CA ASP A 53 2.76 -3.56 11.04
C ASP A 53 1.85 -4.54 11.79
N ILE A 54 1.22 -5.46 11.05
CA ILE A 54 0.39 -6.51 11.61
C ILE A 54 1.12 -7.84 11.48
N SER A 55 1.58 -8.38 12.61
CA SER A 55 2.10 -9.75 12.65
C SER A 55 0.97 -10.73 12.90
N VAL A 56 0.77 -11.69 12.00
CA VAL A 56 -0.18 -12.79 12.15
C VAL A 56 0.57 -14.01 12.65
N ASN A 57 0.20 -14.51 13.83
CA ASN A 57 0.79 -15.73 14.37
C ASN A 57 0.19 -16.96 13.67
N TRP A 58 0.99 -17.64 12.84
CA TRP A 58 0.57 -18.85 12.10
C TRP A 58 0.74 -20.15 12.89
N SER A 59 1.23 -20.09 14.14
CA SER A 59 1.57 -21.26 14.95
C SER A 59 0.35 -22.15 15.24
N SER A 60 -0.86 -21.57 15.24
CA SER A 60 -2.10 -22.30 15.53
C SER A 60 -2.51 -23.28 14.43
N ILE A 61 -2.03 -23.07 13.19
CA ILE A 61 -2.44 -23.88 12.02
C ILE A 61 -1.47 -25.06 11.81
N GLY A 62 -0.26 -24.98 12.36
CA GLY A 62 0.80 -25.99 12.18
C GLY A 62 0.82 -27.11 13.23
N THR A 63 0.00 -27.05 14.28
CA THR A 63 0.04 -28.05 15.36
C THR A 63 -0.72 -29.31 14.93
N VAL A 64 -0.01 -30.14 14.16
CA VAL A 64 -0.45 -31.47 13.74
C VAL A 64 -0.79 -32.30 14.98
N SER A 65 -2.00 -32.87 15.01
CA SER A 65 -2.47 -33.74 16.08
C SER A 65 -1.74 -35.09 15.98
N TYR A 66 -0.79 -35.36 16.88
CA TYR A 66 -0.21 -36.69 16.99
C TYR A 66 -1.27 -37.64 17.52
N THR A 67 -1.82 -38.47 16.63
CA THR A 67 -2.68 -39.60 16.99
C THR A 67 -1.87 -40.56 17.85
N HIS A 68 -2.28 -40.69 19.12
CA HIS A 68 -1.69 -41.56 20.12
C HIS A 68 -1.87 -43.03 19.73
N LEU A 69 -0.90 -43.59 19.01
CA LEU A 69 -0.82 -45.02 18.73
C LEU A 69 -0.04 -45.71 19.86
N THR A 70 -0.74 -46.00 20.96
CA THR A 70 -0.25 -46.99 21.93
C THR A 70 -0.50 -48.39 21.38
N LEU A 71 0.56 -49.06 20.96
CA LEU A 71 0.52 -50.50 20.73
C LEU A 71 0.58 -51.23 22.09
N PRO A 72 -0.33 -52.17 22.38
CA PRO A 72 -0.14 -53.06 23.52
C PRO A 72 1.04 -53.99 23.21
N THR A 73 2.13 -53.86 23.97
CA THR A 73 3.21 -54.85 23.93
C THR A 73 2.68 -56.12 24.60
N ASN A 74 2.33 -57.10 23.78
CA ASN A 74 1.93 -58.42 24.25
C ASN A 74 3.16 -59.06 24.91
N ARG A 75 3.07 -59.23 26.24
CA ARG A 75 4.07 -59.92 27.04
C ARG A 75 3.79 -61.42 26.90
N GLU A 76 4.50 -62.09 26.00
CA GLU A 76 4.46 -63.55 25.88
C GLU A 76 5.63 -64.15 26.68
N VAL A 77 5.24 -64.95 27.68
CA VAL A 77 5.93 -65.98 28.48
C VAL A 77 7.46 -65.99 28.60
#